data_AF-A0A497CRN3-F1
#
_entry.id   AF-A0A497CRN3-F1
#
_cell.length_a   1.000
_cell.length_b   1.000
_cell.length_c   1.000
_cell.angle_alpha   90.00
_cell.angle_beta   90.00
_cell.angle_gamma   90.00
#
_symmetry.space_group_name_H-M   'P 1'
#
loop_
_entity.id
_entity.type
_entity.pdbx_description
1 polymer ?
#
loop_
_entity_poly.entity_id
_entity_poly.type
_entity_poly.pdbx_seq_one_letter_code
_entity_poly.pdbx_strand_id
1 'polypeptide(L)'
;MKKLMMIVFAVGMFGLFLSSCGEAPPKKMTVNIENGKVIYDKACIACHWKGVAGAAALTDTPRWETIAAKGMDTIHQHSITGFQGEYGVMPERGTCTACSDQDMYDAIGYMLKQAGVSAK
;
A
#
# COMPACT_ATOMS: atom_id res chain seq x y z
N MET A 1 26.51 36.94 -44.63
CA MET A 1 25.73 37.18 -45.86
C MET A 1 24.88 35.95 -46.16
N LYS A 2 23.55 36.12 -46.28
CA LYS A 2 22.62 35.27 -47.06
C LYS A 2 22.39 33.85 -46.47
N LYS A 3 21.21 33.42 -46.01
CA LYS A 3 19.84 33.76 -46.40
C LYS A 3 18.85 33.37 -45.29
N LEU A 4 17.92 34.28 -45.06
CA LEU A 4 16.56 34.10 -44.57
C LEU A 4 15.80 33.10 -45.47
N MET A 5 15.02 32.18 -44.90
CA MET A 5 13.80 31.66 -45.53
C MET A 5 12.80 31.22 -44.46
N MET A 6 11.66 31.91 -44.44
CA MET A 6 10.46 31.63 -43.66
C MET A 6 9.70 30.42 -44.23
N ILE A 7 9.10 29.61 -43.35
CA ILE A 7 8.04 28.61 -43.63
C ILE A 7 7.09 28.73 -42.42
N VAL A 8 5.94 29.43 -42.43
CA VAL A 8 4.67 29.25 -43.15
C VAL A 8 3.96 27.93 -42.79
N PHE A 9 2.97 28.08 -41.90
CA PHE A 9 1.75 27.27 -41.69
C PHE A 9 1.87 25.85 -41.11
N ALA A 10 1.50 25.73 -39.83
CA ALA A 10 0.91 24.52 -39.29
C ALA A 10 -0.39 24.88 -38.54
N VAL A 11 -1.51 24.82 -39.26
CA VAL A 11 -2.84 24.64 -38.67
C VAL A 11 -2.90 23.19 -38.23
N GLY A 12 -2.59 22.93 -36.96
CA GLY A 12 -2.66 21.61 -36.36
C GLY A 12 -3.99 21.41 -35.66
N MET A 13 -4.81 20.50 -36.19
CA MET A 13 -5.95 19.89 -35.51
C MET A 13 -5.55 19.44 -34.10
N PHE A 14 -5.93 20.20 -33.07
CA PHE A 14 -5.90 19.71 -31.70
C PHE A 14 -7.17 18.89 -31.50
N GLY A 15 -7.03 17.58 -31.70
CA GLY A 15 -8.10 16.61 -31.59
C GLY A 15 -8.84 16.73 -30.27
N LEU A 16 -10.17 16.59 -30.35
CA LEU A 16 -11.05 16.29 -29.24
C LEU A 16 -10.47 15.10 -28.47
N PHE A 17 -9.77 15.39 -27.37
CA PHE A 17 -9.37 14.40 -26.39
C PHE A 17 -10.62 13.97 -25.62
N LEU A 18 -11.15 12.83 -26.07
CA LEU A 18 -11.75 11.75 -25.31
C LEU A 18 -12.15 12.08 -23.87
N SER A 19 -13.46 12.02 -23.63
CA SER A 19 -14.14 11.76 -22.37
C SER A 19 -13.23 11.21 -21.28
N SER A 20 -12.89 12.09 -20.35
CA SER A 20 -12.48 11.74 -18.99
C SER A 20 -13.63 10.99 -18.34
N CYS A 21 -13.56 9.65 -18.33
CA CYS A 21 -14.23 8.90 -17.29
C CYS A 21 -13.51 9.26 -16.00
N GLY A 22 -14.13 10.12 -15.19
CA GLY A 22 -13.61 10.46 -13.88
C GLY A 22 -13.46 9.19 -13.05
N GLU A 23 -12.22 8.85 -12.71
CA GLU A 23 -11.94 7.95 -11.61
C GLU A 23 -12.48 8.63 -10.35
N ALA A 24 -13.49 8.02 -9.73
CA ALA A 24 -13.98 8.46 -8.43
C ALA A 24 -12.80 8.46 -7.44
N PRO A 25 -12.67 9.50 -6.60
CA PRO A 25 -11.57 9.57 -5.66
C PRO A 25 -11.58 8.32 -4.76
N PRO A 26 -10.40 7.71 -4.47
CA PRO A 26 -10.34 6.52 -3.65
C PRO A 26 -11.01 6.80 -2.30
N LYS A 27 -11.82 5.84 -1.85
CA LYS A 27 -12.49 5.92 -0.55
C LYS A 27 -11.42 6.02 0.53
N LYS A 28 -11.42 7.11 1.27
CA LYS A 28 -10.54 7.27 2.44
C LYS A 28 -10.91 6.20 3.48
N MET A 29 -10.01 5.26 3.72
CA MET A 29 -10.16 4.24 4.75
C MET A 29 -9.71 4.81 6.10
N THR A 30 -10.37 4.38 7.17
CA THR A 30 -10.03 4.72 8.55
C THR A 30 -9.79 3.44 9.32
N VAL A 31 -8.75 3.40 10.15
CA VAL A 31 -8.40 2.21 10.93
C VAL A 31 -9.43 1.94 12.04
N ASN A 32 -9.94 0.71 12.08
CA ASN A 32 -10.65 0.14 13.24
C ASN A 32 -9.74 -0.86 13.96
N ILE A 33 -9.26 -0.51 15.16
CA ILE A 33 -8.26 -1.31 15.89
C ILE A 33 -8.87 -2.61 16.44
N GLU A 34 -10.14 -2.59 16.83
CA GLU A 34 -10.86 -3.75 17.35
C GLU A 34 -11.03 -4.82 16.27
N ASN A 35 -11.44 -4.43 15.06
CA ASN A 35 -11.49 -5.32 13.90
C ASN A 35 -10.08 -5.80 13.52
N GLY A 36 -9.11 -4.88 13.49
CA GLY A 36 -7.73 -5.21 13.15
C GLY A 36 -7.12 -6.28 14.06
N LYS A 37 -7.45 -6.25 15.36
CA LYS A 37 -7.06 -7.31 16.30
C LYS A 37 -7.66 -8.66 15.92
N VAL A 38 -8.93 -8.71 15.56
CA VAL A 38 -9.62 -9.95 15.16
C VAL A 38 -8.94 -10.57 13.94
N ILE A 39 -8.63 -9.76 12.93
CA ILE A 39 -7.94 -10.22 11.72
C ILE A 39 -6.50 -10.66 12.02
N TYR A 40 -5.79 -9.90 12.84
CA TYR A 40 -4.45 -10.26 13.30
C TYR A 40 -4.42 -11.64 13.98
N ASP A 41 -5.30 -11.84 14.96
CA ASP A 41 -5.37 -13.10 15.73
C ASP A 41 -5.77 -14.27 14.83
N LYS A 42 -6.60 -14.04 13.81
CA LYS A 42 -7.08 -15.07 12.88
C LYS A 42 -6.02 -15.51 11.87
N ALA A 43 -5.20 -14.59 11.36
CA ALA A 43 -4.33 -14.85 10.21
C ALA A 43 -2.89 -14.36 10.39
N CYS A 44 -2.70 -13.11 10.82
CA CYS A 44 -1.38 -12.46 10.78
C CYS A 44 -0.43 -12.96 11.89
N ILE A 45 -0.99 -13.36 13.04
CA ILE A 45 -0.25 -13.76 14.24
C ILE A 45 0.69 -14.94 13.99
N ALA A 46 0.30 -15.86 13.10
CA ALA A 46 1.04 -17.07 12.77
C ALA A 46 2.49 -16.76 12.34
N CYS A 47 2.69 -15.62 11.66
CA CYS A 47 4.01 -15.19 11.21
C CYS A 47 4.55 -14.02 12.03
N HIS A 48 3.71 -13.03 12.33
CA HIS A 48 4.17 -11.75 12.87
C HIS A 48 4.31 -11.67 14.39
N TRP A 49 3.85 -12.68 15.15
CA TRP A 49 4.07 -12.66 16.60
C TRP A 49 5.57 -12.74 16.94
N LYS A 50 6.26 -13.73 16.38
CA LYS A 50 7.69 -14.00 16.65
C LYS A 50 8.59 -13.86 15.41
N GLY A 51 8.05 -13.42 14.28
CA GLY A 51 8.82 -13.23 13.05
C GLY A 51 9.17 -14.53 12.31
N VAL A 52 8.23 -15.47 12.25
CA VAL A 52 8.43 -16.75 11.56
C VAL A 52 8.72 -16.51 10.08
N ALA A 53 9.63 -17.31 9.51
CA ALA A 53 10.06 -17.21 8.10
C ALA A 53 10.55 -15.80 7.69
N GLY A 54 11.09 -15.04 8.64
CA GLY A 54 11.60 -13.70 8.39
C GLY A 54 10.54 -12.60 8.41
N ALA A 55 9.29 -12.89 8.79
CA ALA A 55 8.27 -11.86 9.02
C ALA A 55 8.72 -10.84 10.07
N ALA A 56 8.21 -9.60 10.00
CA ALA A 56 8.49 -8.60 11.02
C ALA A 56 7.79 -8.99 12.34
N ALA A 57 8.57 -9.35 13.36
CA ALA A 57 8.05 -9.62 14.70
C ALA A 57 7.50 -8.33 15.31
N LEU A 58 6.37 -8.38 16.02
CA LEU A 58 5.79 -7.18 16.65
C LEU A 58 6.72 -6.51 17.67
N THR A 59 7.66 -7.25 18.25
CA THR A 59 8.67 -6.73 19.19
C THR A 59 9.83 -6.03 18.51
N ASP A 60 9.94 -6.09 17.18
CA ASP A 60 11.02 -5.46 16.39
C ASP A 60 10.61 -4.05 15.95
N THR A 61 10.51 -3.14 16.93
CA THR A 61 10.11 -1.74 16.68
C THR A 61 10.97 -1.05 15.60
N PRO A 62 12.31 -1.18 15.56
CA PRO A 62 13.12 -0.55 14.50
C PRO A 62 12.74 -1.01 13.08
N ARG A 63 12.41 -2.30 12.92
CA ARG A 63 11.92 -2.81 11.63
C ARG A 63 10.54 -2.25 11.30
N TRP A 64 9.65 -2.12 12.28
CA TRP A 64 8.34 -1.52 12.09
C TRP A 64 8.41 -0.01 11.80
N GLU A 65 9.38 0.74 12.33
CA GLU A 65 9.63 2.14 11.95
C GLU A 65 9.98 2.26 10.46
N THR A 66 10.85 1.36 9.97
CA THR A 66 11.23 1.31 8.55
C THR A 66 10.04 0.96 7.65
N ILE A 67 9.18 0.05 8.10
CA ILE A 67 7.94 -0.30 7.40
C ILE A 67 6.98 0.90 7.40
N ALA A 68 6.74 1.51 8.57
CA ALA A 68 5.85 2.64 8.77
C ALA A 68 6.26 3.87 7.93
N ALA A 69 7.57 4.07 7.71
CA ALA A 69 8.09 5.13 6.86
C ALA A 69 7.67 5.01 5.37
N LYS A 70 7.21 3.83 4.93
CA LYS A 70 6.65 3.63 3.57
C LYS A 70 5.25 4.23 3.39
N GLY A 71 4.58 4.59 4.49
CA GLY A 71 3.22 5.10 4.49
C GLY A 71 2.17 3.99 4.43
N MET A 72 0.97 4.30 4.93
CA MET A 72 -0.10 3.30 5.11
C MET A 72 -0.56 2.68 3.79
N ASP A 73 -0.70 3.50 2.75
CA ASP A 73 -1.20 3.05 1.45
C ASP A 73 -0.25 2.04 0.79
N THR A 74 1.06 2.26 0.88
CA THR A 74 2.07 1.32 0.35
C THR A 74 2.03 -0.01 1.09
N ILE A 75 1.97 0.03 2.42
CA ILE A 75 1.93 -1.18 3.25
C ILE A 75 0.64 -1.97 2.94
N HIS A 76 -0.47 -1.26 2.82
CA HIS A 76 -1.77 -1.84 2.50
C HIS A 76 -1.74 -2.51 1.14
N GLN A 77 -1.29 -1.81 0.08
CA GLN A 77 -1.19 -2.38 -1.25
C GLN A 77 -0.33 -3.66 -1.26
N HIS A 78 0.85 -3.62 -0.63
CA HIS A 78 1.71 -4.80 -0.49
C HIS A 78 1.04 -5.95 0.27
N SER A 79 0.23 -5.66 1.28
CA SER A 79 -0.53 -6.69 2.00
C SER A 79 -1.63 -7.30 1.13
N ILE A 80 -2.24 -6.51 0.24
CA ILE A 80 -3.29 -6.97 -0.66
C ILE A 80 -2.71 -7.84 -1.77
N THR A 81 -1.66 -7.39 -2.45
CA THR A 81 -1.09 -8.12 -3.60
C THR A 81 -0.04 -9.16 -3.23
N GLY A 82 0.39 -9.17 -1.97
CA GLY A 82 1.60 -9.85 -1.56
C GLY A 82 2.86 -9.03 -1.90
N PHE A 83 3.95 -9.36 -1.22
CA PHE A 83 5.22 -8.64 -1.31
C PHE A 83 6.40 -9.56 -1.03
N GLN A 84 7.39 -9.57 -1.93
CA GLN A 84 8.70 -10.14 -1.68
C GLN A 84 9.64 -9.01 -1.22
N GLY A 85 10.09 -9.10 0.02
CA GLY A 85 11.09 -8.19 0.58
C GLY A 85 12.44 -8.86 0.77
N GLU A 86 13.37 -8.08 1.32
CA GLU A 86 14.71 -8.54 1.72
C GLU A 86 14.66 -9.75 2.67
N TYR A 87 13.71 -9.74 3.61
CA TYR A 87 13.66 -10.72 4.70
C TYR A 87 12.76 -11.94 4.41
N GLY A 88 11.98 -11.93 3.32
CA GLY A 88 11.04 -12.99 3.02
C GLY A 88 9.81 -12.54 2.22
N VAL A 89 8.84 -13.44 2.14
CA VAL A 89 7.57 -13.25 1.42
C VAL A 89 6.47 -12.92 2.43
N MET A 90 5.73 -11.83 2.16
CA MET A 90 4.39 -11.61 2.70
C MET A 90 3.37 -12.11 1.66
N PRO A 91 2.61 -13.18 1.94
CA PRO A 91 1.62 -13.70 1.00
C PRO A 91 0.49 -12.70 0.71
N GLU A 92 -0.18 -12.88 -0.43
CA GLU A 92 -1.40 -12.14 -0.77
C GLU A 92 -2.42 -12.21 0.38
N ARG A 93 -2.91 -11.04 0.81
CA ARG A 93 -3.84 -10.86 1.94
C ARG A 93 -3.40 -11.56 3.25
N GLY A 94 -2.09 -11.79 3.43
CA GLY A 94 -1.59 -12.58 4.57
C GLY A 94 -2.25 -13.96 4.67
N THR A 95 -2.62 -14.57 3.54
CA THR A 95 -3.41 -15.81 3.41
C THR A 95 -4.87 -15.74 3.86
N CYS A 96 -5.37 -14.57 4.26
CA CYS A 96 -6.79 -14.38 4.58
C CYS A 96 -7.61 -14.13 3.31
N THR A 97 -8.01 -15.20 2.63
CA THR A 97 -8.79 -15.13 1.37
C THR A 97 -10.18 -14.52 1.53
N ALA A 98 -10.72 -14.51 2.76
CA ALA A 98 -12.01 -13.92 3.08
C ALA A 98 -11.94 -12.47 3.60
N CYS A 99 -10.72 -11.93 3.80
CA CYS A 99 -10.56 -10.57 4.30
C CYS A 99 -10.79 -9.55 3.19
N SER A 100 -11.62 -8.54 3.49
CA SER A 100 -11.78 -7.38 2.63
C SER A 100 -10.54 -6.48 2.67
N ASP A 101 -10.45 -5.53 1.75
CA ASP A 101 -9.36 -4.57 1.78
C ASP A 101 -9.39 -3.73 3.07
N GLN A 102 -10.58 -3.41 3.60
CA GLN A 102 -10.71 -2.73 4.89
C GLN A 102 -10.21 -3.60 6.06
N ASP A 103 -10.48 -4.91 6.05
CA ASP A 103 -9.97 -5.83 7.08
C ASP A 103 -8.44 -5.85 7.11
N MET A 104 -7.81 -5.84 5.94
CA MET A 104 -6.36 -5.78 5.81
C MET A 104 -5.81 -4.43 6.29
N TYR A 105 -6.49 -3.33 5.97
CA TYR A 105 -6.14 -1.99 6.43
C TYR A 105 -6.19 -1.89 7.97
N ASP A 106 -7.23 -2.44 8.57
CA ASP A 106 -7.42 -2.51 10.01
C ASP A 106 -6.34 -3.37 10.69
N ALA A 107 -6.02 -4.53 10.13
CA ALA A 107 -4.98 -5.42 10.64
C ALA A 107 -3.60 -4.75 10.64
N ILE A 108 -3.23 -4.06 9.56
CA ILE A 108 -2.00 -3.27 9.50
C ILE A 108 -1.97 -2.21 10.59
N GLY A 109 -3.06 -1.45 10.73
CA GLY A 109 -3.18 -0.41 11.74
C GLY A 109 -3.02 -0.96 13.17
N TYR A 110 -3.64 -2.11 13.46
CA TYR A 110 -3.45 -2.82 14.71
C TYR A 110 -1.99 -3.20 14.94
N MET A 111 -1.33 -3.80 13.95
CA MET A 111 0.07 -4.25 14.07
C MET A 111 1.05 -3.09 14.26
N LEU A 112 0.88 -1.99 13.52
CA LEU A 112 1.66 -0.76 13.72
C LEU A 112 1.50 -0.23 15.14
N LYS A 113 0.26 -0.18 15.64
CA LYS A 113 -0.03 0.22 17.02
C LYS A 113 0.63 -0.71 18.04
N GLN A 114 0.56 -2.03 17.85
CA GLN A 114 1.20 -3.00 18.76
C GLN A 114 2.73 -2.89 18.74
N ALA A 115 3.32 -2.58 17.59
CA ALA A 115 4.76 -2.35 17.45
C ALA A 115 5.21 -0.97 17.98
N GLY A 116 4.27 -0.13 18.42
CA GLY A 116 4.54 1.20 18.99
C GLY A 116 4.83 2.27 17.94
N VAL A 117 4.43 2.08 16.69
CA VAL A 117 4.71 3.01 15.58
C VAL A 117 3.43 3.46 14.89
N SER A 118 3.55 4.45 14.01
CA SER A 118 2.45 4.91 13.15
C SER A 118 2.98 5.19 11.74
N ALA A 119 2.24 4.74 10.73
CA ALA A 119 2.56 5.05 9.35
C ALA A 119 2.29 6.54 9.07
N LYS A 120 3.15 7.15 8.26
CA LYS A 120 3.02 8.55 7.83
C LYS A 120 1.93 8.72 6.80
#